data_AF-A0AAN4VWA1-F1
#
_entry.id   AF-A0AAN4VWA1-F1
#
_cell.length_a   1.000
_cell.length_b   1.000
_cell.length_c   1.000
_cell.angle_alpha   90.00
_cell.angle_beta   90.00
_cell.angle_gamma   90.00
#
_symmetry.space_group_name_H-M   'P 1'
#
loop_
_entity.id
_entity.type
_entity.pdbx_description
1 polymer ?
#
loop_
_entity_poly.entity_id
_entity_poly.type
_entity_poly.pdbx_seq_one_letter_code
_entity_poly.pdbx_strand_id
1 'polypeptide(L)'
;MQGQEGWSCYRQFDFADVLYAPAEKNAFEKLANSAVPTRWTYPADEGNLNAANMNEGAAMLDNGDVLYSKMWWDVNPAAPLK
;
A
#
# COMPACT_ATOMS: atom_id res chain seq x y z
N MET A 1 -7.81 2.21 20.83
CA MET A 1 -7.68 1.41 19.59
C MET A 1 -7.63 2.37 18.42
N GLN A 2 -6.45 2.57 17.86
CA GLN A 2 -6.18 3.55 16.80
C GLN A 2 -5.46 2.81 15.65
N GLY A 3 -6.20 1.92 14.98
CA GLY A 3 -5.63 1.01 13.97
C GLY A 3 -5.14 1.73 12.72
N GLN A 4 -5.79 2.84 12.36
CA GLN A 4 -5.39 3.67 11.21
C GLN A 4 -4.08 4.41 11.50
N GLU A 5 -3.93 4.93 12.71
CA GLU A 5 -2.72 5.59 13.18
C GLU A 5 -1.60 4.58 13.36
N GLY A 6 -1.89 3.39 13.90
CA GLY A 6 -0.91 2.30 14.00
C GLY A 6 -0.32 1.91 12.64
N TRP A 7 -1.18 1.74 11.62
CA TRP A 7 -0.72 1.43 10.25
C TRP A 7 0.00 2.59 9.57
N SER A 8 -0.38 3.83 9.88
CA SER A 8 0.30 5.02 9.34
C SER A 8 1.69 5.22 9.98
N CYS A 9 1.80 5.06 11.29
CA CYS A 9 3.08 5.08 12.01
C CYS A 9 4.01 3.95 11.57
N TYR A 10 3.49 2.74 11.35
CA TYR A 10 4.28 1.62 10.84
C TYR A 10 4.94 1.97 9.49
N ARG A 11 4.20 2.53 8.54
CA ARG A 11 4.72 2.97 7.22
C ARG A 11 5.69 4.15 7.31
N GLN A 12 5.48 5.06 8.26
CA GLN A 12 6.34 6.24 8.41
C GLN A 12 7.70 5.91 9.05
N PHE A 13 7.72 5.02 10.05
CA PHE A 13 8.91 4.72 10.84
C PHE A 13 9.63 3.43 10.42
N ASP A 14 8.98 2.55 9.65
CA ASP A 14 9.52 1.25 9.21
C ASP A 14 10.17 0.44 10.34
N PHE A 15 9.49 0.36 11.49
CA PHE A 15 9.97 -0.44 12.61
C PHE A 15 10.18 -1.90 12.16
N ALA A 16 11.43 -2.36 12.27
CA ALA A 16 11.75 -3.76 12.02
C ALA A 16 11.00 -4.66 13.00
N ASP A 17 10.54 -5.80 12.50
CA ASP A 17 10.06 -6.93 13.31
C ASP A 17 8.75 -6.67 14.09
N VAL A 18 7.95 -5.70 13.65
CA VAL A 18 6.63 -5.37 14.23
C VAL A 18 5.47 -6.03 13.48
N LEU A 19 5.50 -6.03 12.15
CA LEU A 19 4.44 -6.59 11.31
C LEU A 19 5.06 -7.46 10.22
N TYR A 20 4.56 -8.69 10.11
CA TYR A 20 4.96 -9.64 9.09
C TYR A 20 3.75 -10.05 8.28
N ALA A 21 3.95 -10.23 6.98
CA ALA A 21 2.96 -10.92 6.18
C ALA A 21 2.89 -12.39 6.60
N PRO A 22 1.72 -13.04 6.48
CA PRO A 22 1.60 -14.47 6.74
C PRO A 22 2.54 -15.27 5.82
N ALA A 23 3.23 -16.26 6.39
CA ALA A 23 4.16 -17.13 5.67
C ALA A 23 3.46 -18.01 4.62
N GLU A 24 2.18 -18.32 4.84
CA GLU A 24 1.36 -19.09 3.91
C GLU A 24 0.70 -18.18 2.87
N LYS A 25 1.00 -18.42 1.59
CA LYS A 25 0.45 -17.69 0.44
C LYS A 25 -1.08 -17.88 0.26
N ASN A 26 -1.70 -18.78 1.02
CA ASN A 26 -3.02 -19.32 0.73
C ASN A 26 -4.18 -18.38 1.11
N ALA A 27 -4.01 -17.45 2.06
CA ALA A 27 -5.07 -16.52 2.44
C ALA A 27 -5.10 -15.25 1.57
N PHE A 28 -3.97 -14.91 0.93
CA PHE A 28 -3.83 -13.75 0.06
C PHE A 28 -2.84 -14.08 -1.07
N GLU A 29 -3.18 -15.00 -1.97
CA GLU A 29 -2.36 -15.28 -3.17
C GLU A 29 -2.14 -14.02 -4.03
N LYS A 30 -2.99 -12.99 -3.84
CA LYS A 30 -2.88 -11.67 -4.46
C LYS A 30 -1.91 -10.72 -3.76
N LEU A 31 -1.36 -11.09 -2.60
CA LEU A 31 -0.31 -10.30 -1.96
C LEU A 31 0.99 -10.60 -2.71
N ALA A 32 1.13 -9.98 -3.89
CA ALA A 32 2.14 -10.27 -4.91
C ALA A 32 3.56 -10.51 -4.38
N ASN A 33 3.91 -9.93 -3.22
CA ASN A 33 5.25 -9.99 -2.65
C ASN A 33 5.33 -10.50 -1.19
N SER A 34 4.28 -11.13 -0.65
CA SER A 34 4.22 -11.43 0.80
C SER A 34 4.57 -10.18 1.65
N ALA A 35 4.10 -9.02 1.21
CA ALA A 35 4.45 -7.73 1.78
C ALA A 35 3.19 -7.05 2.30
N VAL A 36 3.32 -6.36 3.42
CA VAL A 36 2.23 -5.55 3.97
C VAL A 36 1.89 -4.43 2.98
N PRO A 37 0.61 -4.22 2.61
CA PRO A 37 0.21 -3.11 1.75
C PRO A 37 0.63 -1.76 2.32
N THR A 38 1.03 -0.83 1.44
CA THR A 38 1.39 0.54 1.79
C THR A 38 0.25 1.52 1.55
N ARG A 39 -0.79 1.13 0.81
CA ARG A 39 -1.99 1.93 0.54
C ARG A 39 -3.19 1.06 0.16
N TRP A 40 -4.34 1.71 -0.01
CA TRP A 40 -5.50 1.14 -0.71
C TRP A 40 -5.51 1.59 -2.17
N THR A 41 -6.08 0.77 -3.05
CA THR A 41 -6.38 1.18 -4.43
C THR A 41 -7.62 2.07 -4.46
N TYR A 42 -7.78 2.87 -5.50
CA TYR A 42 -9.01 3.62 -5.69
C TYR A 42 -10.21 2.66 -5.85
N PRO A 43 -11.42 3.09 -5.47
CA PRO A 43 -12.64 2.32 -5.71
C PRO A 43 -12.84 2.06 -7.21
N ALA A 44 -13.26 0.85 -7.57
CA ALA A 44 -13.51 0.50 -8.97
C ALA A 44 -14.58 1.39 -9.63
N ASP A 45 -15.56 1.85 -8.85
CA ASP A 45 -16.63 2.73 -9.34
C ASP A 45 -16.12 4.14 -9.74
N GLU A 46 -14.99 4.57 -9.19
CA GLU A 46 -14.37 5.87 -9.54
C GLU A 46 -13.93 5.90 -11.00
N GLY A 47 -13.61 4.74 -11.59
CA GLY A 47 -13.33 4.60 -13.01
C GLY A 47 -14.53 4.92 -13.91
N ASN A 48 -15.76 4.83 -13.39
CA ASN A 48 -16.97 5.21 -14.14
C ASN A 48 -17.41 6.64 -13.85
N LEU A 49 -17.24 7.11 -12.61
CA LEU A 49 -17.70 8.43 -12.17
C LEU A 49 -16.70 9.55 -12.49
N ASN A 50 -15.41 9.24 -12.48
CA ASN A 50 -14.34 10.25 -12.49
C ASN A 50 -13.01 9.71 -13.05
N ALA A 51 -13.09 8.98 -14.15
CA ALA A 51 -11.95 8.29 -14.76
C ALA A 51 -10.73 9.21 -15.00
N ALA A 52 -10.97 10.45 -15.43
CA ALA A 52 -9.91 11.39 -15.76
C ALA A 52 -9.03 11.72 -14.54
N ASN A 53 -9.66 12.09 -13.42
CA ASN A 53 -8.93 12.43 -12.19
C ASN A 53 -8.34 11.20 -11.52
N MET A 54 -9.01 10.04 -11.60
CA MET A 54 -8.44 8.77 -11.11
C MET A 54 -7.15 8.43 -11.86
N ASN A 55 -7.16 8.54 -13.19
CA ASN A 55 -5.99 8.25 -14.02
C ASN A 55 -4.85 9.25 -13.78
N GLU A 56 -5.17 10.54 -13.62
CA GLU A 56 -4.17 11.56 -13.28
C GLU A 56 -3.53 11.28 -11.91
N GLY A 57 -4.35 11.00 -10.89
CA GLY A 57 -3.87 10.63 -9.56
C GLY A 57 -3.05 9.34 -9.56
N ALA A 58 -3.46 8.33 -10.32
CA ALA A 58 -2.71 7.10 -10.50
C ALA A 58 -1.36 7.34 -11.17
N ALA A 59 -1.27 8.24 -12.15
CA ALA A 59 -0.03 8.58 -12.85
C ALA A 59 1.00 9.33 -11.97
N MET A 60 0.55 9.98 -10.88
CA MET A 60 1.44 10.64 -9.92
C MET A 60 2.09 9.69 -8.91
N LEU A 61 1.68 8.42 -8.90
CA LEU A 61 2.21 7.41 -7.98
C LEU A 61 3.36 6.65 -8.62
N ASP A 62 4.39 6.33 -7.83
CA ASP A 62 5.61 5.65 -8.29
C ASP A 62 5.35 4.33 -9.05
N ASN A 63 4.24 3.64 -8.77
CA ASN A 63 3.88 2.37 -9.39
C ASN A 63 2.40 2.29 -9.82
N GLY A 64 1.76 3.44 -10.04
CA GLY A 64 0.34 3.48 -10.41
C GLY A 64 -0.62 3.17 -9.26
N ASP A 65 -1.86 2.82 -9.57
CA ASP A 65 -2.88 2.46 -8.56
C ASP A 65 -2.78 0.99 -8.16
N VAL A 66 -1.74 0.66 -7.39
CA VAL A 66 -1.55 -0.66 -6.77
C VAL A 66 -1.35 -0.52 -5.26
N LEU A 67 -1.64 -1.59 -4.51
CA LEU A 67 -1.55 -1.63 -3.05
C LEU A 67 -0.16 -1.32 -2.47
N TYR A 68 0.88 -1.39 -3.30
CA TYR A 68 2.28 -1.23 -2.90
C TYR A 68 2.91 0.09 -3.36
N SER A 69 2.14 0.97 -4.02
CA SER A 69 2.65 2.31 -4.33
C SER A 69 2.75 3.11 -3.03
N LYS A 70 3.86 3.83 -2.86
CA LYS A 70 4.08 4.67 -1.69
C LYS A 70 3.25 5.95 -1.77
N MET A 71 2.93 6.50 -0.60
CA MET A 71 2.30 7.82 -0.47
C MET A 71 3.39 8.89 -0.49
N TRP A 72 3.05 10.13 -0.83
CA TRP A 72 4.03 11.23 -0.93
C TRP A 72 4.87 11.46 0.33
N TRP A 73 4.33 11.11 1.51
CA TRP A 73 5.00 11.25 2.81
C TRP A 73 5.79 10.01 3.22
N ASP A 74 5.58 8.87 2.56
CA ASP A 74 6.30 7.61 2.78
C ASP A 74 7.54 7.60 1.86
N VAL A 75 8.60 8.28 2.32
CA VAL A 75 9.84 8.51 1.56
C VAL A 75 10.94 7.50 1.87
N ASN A 76 10.75 6.65 2.88
CA ASN A 76 11.78 5.71 3.27
C ASN A 76 12.03 4.69 2.15
N PRO A 77 13.27 4.25 1.93
CA PRO A 77 13.52 3.16 1.00
C PRO A 77 12.72 1.94 1.45
N ALA A 78 12.14 1.19 0.51
CA ALA A 78 11.40 -0.03 0.85
C ALA A 78 12.26 -0.89 1.79
N ALA A 79 11.77 -1.13 3.01
CA ALA A 79 12.43 -2.05 3.92
C ALA A 79 12.65 -3.36 3.15
N PRO A 80 13.82 -4.01 3.27
CA PRO A 80 14.07 -5.27 2.58
C PRO A 80 12.93 -6.22 2.92
N LEU A 81 12.25 -6.72 1.87
CA LEU A 81 11.15 -7.67 1.97
C LEU A 81 11.62 -8.82 2.87
N LYS A 82 11.09 -8.89 4.10
CA LYS A 82 11.36 -9.99 5.05
C LYS A 82 10.23 -11.00 4.98
#